data_AF-A0A537EWH8-F1
#
_entry.id   AF-A0A537EWH8-F1
#
_cell.length_a   1.000
_cell.length_b   1.000
_cell.length_c   1.000
_cell.angle_alpha   90.00
_cell.angle_beta   90.00
_cell.angle_gamma   90.00
#
_symmetry.space_group_name_H-M   'P 1'
#
loop_
_entity.id
_entity.type
_entity.pdbx_description
1 polymer ?
#
loop_
_entity_poly.entity_id
_entity_poly.type
_entity_poly.pdbx_seq_one_letter_code
_entity_poly.pdbx_strand_id
1 'polypeptide(L)'
;MGNLPRDVIKGLGPGEEVQLFIKTKIYHPRINVDSVVLTNERIILRETNRLLGRRHSPAYLYTDLVTPTLDKGPLRSSIKSQLKSTGKPFVLENLPNSDAEKAYGVIQSNIARYQTPFSTGPVANAPFGPAAGSPMGTICRKCGHAARQGSKFCDSCGAKLK
;
A
#
# COMPACT_ATOMS: atom_id res chain seq x y z
N MET A 1 3.56 11.56 -12.81
CA MET A 1 2.48 10.55 -12.67
C MET A 1 2.83 9.36 -13.56
N GLY A 2 3.37 8.31 -12.94
CA GLY A 2 4.00 7.19 -13.65
C GLY A 2 3.00 6.34 -14.42
N ASN A 3 3.48 5.76 -15.52
CA ASN A 3 2.76 5.00 -16.54
C ASN A 3 2.10 3.73 -15.95
N LEU A 4 0.95 3.90 -15.28
CA LEU A 4 0.17 2.82 -14.69
C LEU A 4 -0.62 2.10 -15.80
N PRO A 5 -0.48 0.77 -15.95
CA PRO A 5 -1.22 0.03 -16.95
C PRO A 5 -2.73 0.07 -16.67
N ARG A 6 -3.55 0.24 -17.71
CA ARG A 6 -5.02 0.36 -17.61
C ARG A 6 -5.68 -0.80 -16.87
N ASP A 7 -5.09 -1.99 -16.94
CA ASP A 7 -5.55 -3.17 -16.20
C ASP A 7 -5.50 -2.99 -14.68
N VAL A 8 -4.47 -2.28 -14.18
CA VAL A 8 -4.35 -1.99 -12.75
C VAL A 8 -5.45 -1.03 -12.35
N ILE A 9 -5.65 0.04 -13.12
CA ILE A 9 -6.68 1.06 -12.86
C ILE A 9 -8.09 0.44 -12.79
N LYS A 10 -8.39 -0.50 -13.69
CA LYS A 10 -9.69 -1.20 -13.72
C LYS A 10 -9.85 -2.26 -12.62
N GLY A 11 -8.75 -2.76 -12.06
CA GLY A 11 -8.76 -3.82 -11.04
C GLY A 11 -8.79 -3.31 -9.60
N LEU A 12 -8.64 -1.99 -9.40
CA LEU A 12 -8.69 -1.34 -8.10
C LEU A 12 -10.12 -1.30 -7.57
N GLY A 13 -10.28 -1.57 -6.27
CA GLY A 13 -11.53 -1.40 -5.54
C GLY A 13 -11.91 0.08 -5.35
N PRO A 14 -13.13 0.36 -4.89
CA PRO A 14 -13.58 1.71 -4.64
C PRO A 14 -12.76 2.37 -3.51
N GLY A 15 -11.91 3.34 -3.85
CA GLY A 15 -10.99 4.00 -2.90
C GLY A 15 -9.63 3.31 -2.74
N GLU A 16 -9.33 2.29 -3.55
CA GLU A 16 -8.01 1.67 -3.60
C GLU A 16 -7.08 2.53 -4.48
N GLU A 17 -5.98 3.02 -3.89
CA GLU A 17 -5.01 3.90 -4.55
C GLU A 17 -3.64 3.22 -4.64
N VAL A 18 -2.97 3.40 -5.78
CA VAL A 18 -1.63 2.84 -6.00
C VAL A 18 -0.59 3.77 -5.36
N GLN A 19 0.10 3.26 -4.34
CA GLN A 19 1.16 3.99 -3.65
C GLN A 19 2.51 3.82 -4.37
N LEU A 20 2.79 2.63 -4.91
CA LEU A 20 4.02 2.36 -5.63
C LEU A 20 3.80 1.33 -6.74
N PHE A 21 4.35 1.62 -7.92
CA PHE A 21 4.35 0.72 -9.06
C PHE A 21 5.79 0.43 -9.47
N ILE A 22 6.16 -0.85 -9.47
CA ILE A 22 7.52 -1.29 -9.79
C ILE A 22 7.42 -2.24 -10.98
N LYS A 23 7.98 -1.82 -12.12
CA LYS A 23 8.08 -2.67 -13.30
C LYS A 23 9.41 -3.42 -13.22
N THR A 24 9.37 -4.68 -12.80
CA THR A 24 10.56 -5.52 -12.71
C THR A 24 10.23 -6.95 -13.07
N LYS A 25 11.12 -7.58 -13.84
CA LYS A 25 11.02 -9.00 -14.16
C LYS A 25 11.71 -9.80 -13.07
N ILE A 26 10.93 -10.26 -12.09
CA ILE A 26 11.42 -11.20 -11.08
C ILE A 26 11.26 -12.59 -11.68
N TYR A 27 12.37 -13.13 -12.18
CA TYR A 27 12.43 -14.48 -12.72
C TYR A 27 12.59 -15.46 -11.56
N HIS A 28 11.49 -16.14 -11.19
CA HIS A 28 11.53 -17.27 -10.26
C HIS A 28 11.15 -18.54 -11.03
N PRO A 29 11.78 -19.71 -10.75
CA PRO A 29 11.56 -20.95 -11.52
C PRO A 29 10.11 -21.47 -11.51
N ARG A 30 9.23 -20.91 -10.67
CA ARG A 30 7.81 -21.27 -10.58
C ARG A 30 6.84 -20.15 -10.97
N ILE A 31 7.29 -18.90 -11.03
CA ILE A 31 6.43 -17.72 -11.25
C ILE A 31 7.23 -16.60 -11.93
N ASN A 32 6.77 -16.14 -13.09
CA ASN A 32 7.35 -14.97 -13.78
C ASN A 32 6.54 -13.72 -13.44
N VAL A 33 7.03 -12.95 -12.47
CA VAL A 33 6.40 -11.66 -12.09
C VAL A 33 6.97 -10.56 -12.98
N ASP A 34 6.10 -9.80 -13.65
CA ASP A 34 6.46 -8.70 -14.56
C ASP A 34 6.35 -7.33 -13.92
N SER A 35 5.42 -7.16 -12.98
CA SER A 35 5.27 -5.93 -12.21
C SER A 35 4.70 -6.19 -10.82
N VAL A 36 5.13 -5.36 -9.87
CA VAL A 36 4.63 -5.34 -8.50
C VAL A 36 3.87 -4.04 -8.30
N VAL A 37 2.62 -4.15 -7.85
CA VAL A 37 1.77 -3.00 -7.54
C VAL A 37 1.50 -3.00 -6.06
N LEU A 38 1.92 -1.94 -5.37
CA LEU A 38 1.62 -1.72 -3.97
C LEU A 38 0.50 -0.69 -3.88
N THR A 39 -0.63 -1.12 -3.34
CA THR A 39 -1.77 -0.24 -3.08
C THR A 39 -1.85 0.11 -1.60
N ASN A 40 -2.82 0.92 -1.21
CA ASN A 40 -3.17 1.11 0.20
C ASN A 40 -3.71 -0.16 0.87
N GLU A 41 -4.38 -1.07 0.16
CA GLU A 41 -5.03 -2.24 0.80
C GLU A 41 -4.24 -3.54 0.67
N ARG A 42 -3.55 -3.74 -0.46
CA ARG A 42 -2.91 -5.02 -0.82
C ARG A 42 -1.74 -4.87 -1.78
N ILE A 43 -0.89 -5.89 -1.80
CA ILE A 43 0.20 -6.04 -2.77
C ILE A 43 -0.27 -6.97 -3.89
N ILE A 44 -0.23 -6.50 -5.13
CA ILE A 44 -0.64 -7.26 -6.31
C ILE A 44 0.62 -7.62 -7.10
N LEU A 45 0.86 -8.93 -7.26
CA LEU A 45 1.92 -9.42 -8.16
C LEU A 45 1.31 -9.69 -9.53
N ARG A 46 1.77 -8.99 -10.56
CA ARG A 46 1.31 -9.20 -11.92
C ARG A 46 2.23 -10.19 -12.60
N GLU A 47 1.71 -11.40 -12.81
CA GLU A 47 2.41 -12.45 -13.54
C GLU A 47 2.12 -12.33 -15.04
N THR A 48 3.17 -12.39 -15.86
CA THR A 48 3.00 -12.48 -17.32
C THR A 48 3.18 -13.92 -17.74
N ASN A 49 2.12 -14.72 -17.60
CA ASN A 49 2.10 -16.06 -18.17
C ASN A 49 1.73 -15.96 -19.67
N ARG A 50 2.75 -15.92 -20.53
CA ARG A 50 2.58 -15.83 -22.00
C ARG A 50 1.96 -17.09 -22.60
N LEU A 51 1.95 -18.22 -21.89
CA LEU A 51 1.56 -19.53 -22.41
C LEU A 51 0.10 -19.92 -22.14
N LEU A 52 -0.59 -19.28 -21.18
CA LEU A 52 -1.91 -19.77 -20.73
C LEU A 52 -3.08 -18.77 -20.85
N GLY A 53 -2.87 -17.57 -21.39
CA GLY A 53 -3.94 -16.55 -21.59
C GLY A 53 -4.65 -16.05 -20.33
N ARG A 54 -4.50 -16.70 -19.17
CA ARG A 54 -5.03 -16.30 -17.87
C ARG A 54 -3.95 -15.58 -17.07
N ARG A 55 -4.21 -14.30 -16.77
CA ARG A 55 -3.40 -13.51 -15.86
C ARG A 55 -3.77 -13.90 -14.43
N HIS A 56 -2.97 -14.74 -13.81
CA HIS A 56 -3.07 -14.95 -12.37
C HIS A 56 -2.37 -13.78 -11.69
N SER A 57 -3.10 -13.02 -10.88
CA SER A 57 -2.56 -11.87 -10.15
C SER A 57 -2.84 -12.10 -8.66
N PRO A 58 -2.00 -12.89 -7.96
CA PRO A 58 -2.20 -13.10 -6.54
C PRO A 58 -2.08 -11.76 -5.81
N ALA A 59 -3.02 -11.53 -4.90
CA ALA A 59 -3.06 -10.35 -4.05
C ALA A 59 -2.78 -10.75 -2.60
N TYR A 60 -1.87 -10.03 -1.96
CA TYR A 60 -1.46 -10.26 -0.58
C TYR A 60 -1.88 -9.08 0.30
N LEU A 61 -2.61 -9.36 1.37
CA LEU A 61 -3.07 -8.34 2.31
C LEU A 61 -1.96 -7.95 3.28
N TYR A 62 -1.88 -6.67 3.64
CA TYR A 62 -0.91 -6.21 4.64
C TYR A 62 -1.16 -6.81 6.03
N THR A 63 -2.40 -7.14 6.37
CA THR A 63 -2.76 -7.82 7.64
C THR A 63 -2.17 -9.22 7.74
N ASP A 64 -1.92 -9.87 6.60
CA ASP A 64 -1.42 -11.23 6.51
C ASP A 64 0.11 -11.30 6.40
N LEU A 65 0.80 -10.17 6.22
CA LEU A 65 2.26 -10.15 6.05
C LEU A 65 3.00 -10.00 7.38
N VAL A 66 3.93 -10.88 7.70
CA VAL A 66 4.87 -10.67 8.81
C VAL A 66 5.79 -9.48 8.49
N THR A 67 6.32 -8.82 9.51
CA THR A 67 7.30 -7.74 9.39
C THR A 67 8.37 -8.08 8.34
N PRO A 68 8.51 -7.27 7.29
CA PRO A 68 9.43 -7.56 6.20
C PRO A 68 10.87 -7.27 6.63
N THR A 69 11.80 -7.94 5.95
CA THR A 69 13.24 -7.70 6.07
C THR A 69 13.79 -7.26 4.72
N LEU A 70 14.60 -6.20 4.71
CA LEU A 70 15.28 -5.71 3.52
C LEU A 70 16.74 -6.21 3.49
N ASP A 71 17.04 -7.04 2.52
CA ASP A 71 18.37 -7.57 2.24
C ASP A 71 19.01 -6.68 1.17
N LYS A 72 19.89 -5.75 1.58
CA LYS A 72 20.53 -4.80 0.66
C LYS A 72 21.74 -5.46 -0.01
N GLY A 73 21.65 -5.65 -1.32
CA GLY A 73 22.80 -6.08 -2.13
C GLY A 73 23.52 -4.90 -2.79
N PRO A 74 24.71 -5.16 -3.37
CA PRO A 74 25.56 -4.11 -3.95
C PRO A 74 24.91 -3.41 -5.16
N LEU A 75 24.04 -4.11 -5.90
CA LEU A 75 23.34 -3.58 -7.08
C LEU A 75 21.82 -3.75 -7.02
N ARG A 76 21.37 -4.82 -6.36
CA ARG A 76 19.97 -5.18 -6.23
C ARG A 76 19.70 -5.63 -4.81
N SER A 77 18.51 -5.29 -4.33
CA SER A 77 18.05 -5.65 -3.00
C SER A 77 16.88 -6.63 -3.09
N SER A 78 16.67 -7.36 -2.01
CA SER A 78 15.58 -8.34 -1.90
C SER A 78 14.76 -8.07 -0.64
N ILE A 79 13.44 -8.12 -0.76
CA ILE A 79 12.51 -7.98 0.36
C ILE A 79 11.96 -9.36 0.70
N LYS A 80 12.20 -9.82 1.93
CA LYS A 80 11.73 -11.11 2.45
C LYS A 80 10.64 -10.86 3.48
N SER A 81 9.54 -11.59 3.41
CA SER A 81 8.44 -11.60 4.39
C SER A 81 7.80 -13.00 4.39
N GLN A 82 6.82 -13.22 5.24
CA GLN A 82 6.08 -14.47 5.38
C GLN A 82 4.60 -14.18 5.54
N LEU A 83 3.74 -15.05 5.00
CA LEU A 83 2.30 -14.95 5.22
C LEU A 83 1.92 -15.60 6.53
N LYS A 84 1.15 -14.93 7.38
CA LYS A 84 0.69 -15.44 8.67
C LYS A 84 -0.29 -16.60 8.49
N SER A 85 -1.17 -16.52 7.49
CA SER A 85 -2.24 -17.48 7.24
C SER A 85 -1.74 -18.83 6.71
N THR A 86 -0.67 -18.83 5.91
CA THR A 86 -0.15 -20.05 5.25
C THR A 86 1.27 -20.41 5.72
N GLY A 87 2.00 -19.50 6.38
CA GLY A 87 3.42 -19.67 6.68
C GLY A 87 4.33 -19.63 5.45
N LYS A 88 3.77 -19.37 4.25
CA LYS A 88 4.52 -19.39 2.99
C LYS A 88 5.45 -18.17 2.91
N PRO A 89 6.72 -18.34 2.50
CA PRO A 89 7.63 -17.22 2.29
C PRO A 89 7.15 -16.37 1.12
N PHE A 90 7.10 -15.05 1.35
CA PHE A 90 6.91 -14.03 0.34
C PHE A 90 8.26 -13.36 0.10
N VAL A 91 8.82 -13.49 -1.09
CA VAL A 91 10.11 -12.88 -1.42
C VAL A 91 10.02 -12.11 -2.73
N LEU A 92 10.42 -10.85 -2.68
CA LEU A 92 10.66 -10.01 -3.85
C LEU A 92 12.16 -9.86 -4.03
N GLU A 93 12.73 -10.60 -4.97
CA GLU A 93 14.17 -10.56 -5.25
C GLU A 93 14.48 -9.65 -6.43
N ASN A 94 15.77 -9.30 -6.58
CA ASN A 94 16.29 -8.60 -7.75
C ASN A 94 15.65 -7.21 -7.99
N LEU A 95 15.23 -6.52 -6.94
CA LEU A 95 14.72 -5.15 -7.04
C LEU A 95 15.89 -4.14 -7.15
N PRO A 96 15.79 -3.09 -7.97
CA PRO A 96 16.71 -1.96 -7.90
C PRO A 96 16.73 -1.37 -6.50
N ASN A 97 17.89 -0.99 -5.97
CA ASN A 97 18.03 -0.53 -4.58
C ASN A 97 17.06 0.61 -4.24
N SER A 98 16.93 1.62 -5.12
CA SER A 98 16.01 2.74 -4.90
C SER A 98 14.54 2.30 -4.80
N ASP A 99 14.13 1.34 -5.62
CA ASP A 99 12.75 0.84 -5.60
C ASP A 99 12.51 -0.11 -4.42
N ALA A 100 13.52 -0.90 -4.05
CA ALA A 100 13.45 -1.79 -2.90
C ALA A 100 13.30 -1.04 -1.58
N GLU A 101 14.04 0.06 -1.40
CA GLU A 101 13.93 0.91 -0.20
C GLU A 101 12.56 1.57 -0.11
N LYS A 102 12.04 2.10 -1.22
CA LYS A 102 10.68 2.66 -1.29
C LYS A 102 9.62 1.60 -1.02
N ALA A 103 9.74 0.44 -1.65
CA ALA A 103 8.81 -0.66 -1.47
C ALA A 103 8.81 -1.15 -0.02
N TYR A 104 9.99 -1.32 0.57
CA TYR A 104 10.14 -1.70 1.97
C TYR A 104 9.43 -0.71 2.90
N GLY A 105 9.69 0.59 2.73
CA GLY A 105 9.06 1.63 3.54
C GLY A 105 7.53 1.63 3.41
N VAL A 106 7.01 1.48 2.18
CA VAL A 106 5.56 1.39 1.93
C VAL A 106 4.96 0.14 2.58
N ILE A 107 5.58 -1.03 2.39
CA ILE A 107 5.09 -2.30 2.96
C ILE A 107 5.12 -2.23 4.49
N GLN A 108 6.22 -1.80 5.09
CA GLN A 108 6.37 -1.70 6.54
C GLN A 108 5.35 -0.71 7.13
N SER A 109 5.16 0.45 6.50
CA SER A 109 4.19 1.46 6.96
C SER A 109 2.75 0.94 6.87
N ASN A 110 2.38 0.29 5.78
CA ASN A 110 1.04 -0.28 5.63
C ASN A 110 0.84 -1.46 6.60
N ILE A 111 1.82 -2.35 6.76
CA ILE A 111 1.76 -3.42 7.77
C ILE A 111 1.53 -2.85 9.16
N ALA A 112 2.32 -1.85 9.59
CA ALA A 112 2.12 -1.20 10.87
C ALA A 112 0.69 -0.63 10.98
N ARG A 113 0.22 0.09 9.96
CA ARG A 113 -1.11 0.71 9.93
C ARG A 113 -2.27 -0.30 10.04
N TYR A 114 -2.15 -1.46 9.41
CA TYR A 114 -3.22 -2.46 9.37
C TYR A 114 -3.10 -3.55 10.44
N GLN A 115 -1.90 -3.75 11.01
CA GLN A 115 -1.64 -4.80 11.99
C GLN A 115 -1.49 -4.31 13.42
N THR A 116 -1.28 -3.01 13.65
CA THR A 116 -1.40 -2.52 15.03
C THR A 116 -2.82 -2.84 15.47
N PRO A 117 -3.02 -3.74 16.46
CA PRO A 117 -4.29 -3.74 17.16
C PRO A 117 -4.45 -2.31 17.66
N PHE A 118 -5.64 -1.74 17.53
CA PHE A 118 -5.96 -0.56 18.31
C PHE A 118 -5.70 -0.90 19.78
N SER A 119 -4.50 -0.59 20.29
CA SER A 119 -4.24 -0.49 21.71
C SER A 119 -4.97 0.76 22.16
N THR A 120 -6.21 0.55 22.55
CA THR A 120 -6.97 1.44 23.42
C THR A 120 -6.17 1.58 24.72
N GLY A 121 -5.42 2.67 24.92
CA GLY A 121 -4.71 2.98 26.17
C GLY A 121 -3.75 4.17 26.03
N PRO A 122 -3.65 5.07 27.03
CA PRO A 122 -3.47 6.50 26.82
C PRO A 122 -2.03 6.94 26.54
N VAL A 123 -1.95 8.10 25.89
CA VAL A 123 -0.78 8.96 25.67
C VAL A 123 0.39 8.77 26.66
N ALA A 124 1.53 8.30 26.16
CA ALA A 124 2.83 8.58 26.76
C ALA A 124 3.96 8.36 25.74
N ASN A 125 4.42 9.48 25.17
CA ASN A 125 5.77 9.75 24.67
C ASN A 125 6.47 8.73 23.75
N ALA A 126 6.33 8.94 22.44
CA ALA A 126 7.40 8.69 21.48
C ALA A 126 7.76 10.04 20.80
N PRO A 127 9.03 10.49 20.82
CA PRO A 127 9.43 11.77 20.26
C PRO A 127 9.72 11.61 18.77
N PHE A 128 8.68 11.45 17.95
CA PHE A 128 8.76 11.65 16.51
C PHE A 128 7.51 12.39 16.02
N GLY A 129 7.53 13.71 16.18
CA GLY A 129 6.85 14.70 15.33
C GLY A 129 5.32 14.71 15.30
N PRO A 130 4.66 15.76 15.84
CA PRO A 130 3.23 15.99 15.62
C PRO A 130 3.03 16.63 14.24
N ALA A 131 2.52 15.87 13.28
CA ALA A 131 1.77 16.47 12.18
C ALA A 131 0.29 16.49 12.57
N ALA A 132 -0.07 17.56 13.27
CA ALA A 132 -1.42 18.11 13.40
C ALA A 132 -2.56 17.11 13.66
N GLY A 133 -2.91 17.01 14.94
CA GLY A 133 -4.32 16.93 15.26
C GLY A 133 -5.05 18.12 14.62
N SER A 134 -6.17 17.85 13.97
CA SER A 134 -7.28 18.81 13.99
C SER A 134 -8.57 18.02 14.09
N PRO A 135 -9.51 18.51 14.90
CA PRO A 135 -10.58 17.68 15.43
C PRO A 135 -11.65 17.48 14.36
N MET A 136 -12.37 16.38 14.50
CA MET A 136 -13.54 15.98 13.71
C MET A 136 -14.27 17.18 13.09
N GLY A 137 -13.96 17.40 11.82
CA GLY A 137 -14.67 18.34 10.97
C GLY A 137 -16.07 17.82 10.65
N THR A 138 -17.05 18.72 10.57
CA THR A 138 -18.42 18.33 10.17
C THR A 138 -18.38 17.77 8.76
N ILE A 139 -18.91 16.56 8.58
CA ILE A 139 -19.05 15.93 7.27
C ILE A 139 -20.17 16.63 6.51
N CYS A 140 -19.86 17.11 5.30
CA CYS A 140 -20.86 17.72 4.44
C CYS A 140 -21.90 16.69 3.98
N ARG A 141 -23.18 16.87 4.33
CA ARG A 141 -24.25 15.97 3.90
C ARG A 141 -24.54 15.99 2.39
N LYS A 142 -24.05 17.00 1.65
CA LYS A 142 -24.26 17.11 0.20
C LYS A 142 -23.22 16.33 -0.61
N CYS A 143 -21.96 16.31 -0.17
CA CYS A 143 -20.84 15.74 -0.95
C CYS A 143 -19.96 14.75 -0.18
N GLY A 144 -20.17 14.58 1.12
CA GLY A 144 -19.36 13.69 1.96
C GLY A 144 -17.99 14.24 2.36
N HIS A 145 -17.60 15.43 1.91
CA HIS A 145 -16.31 16.01 2.25
C HIS A 145 -16.24 16.47 3.71
N ALA A 146 -15.13 16.16 4.39
CA ALA A 146 -14.86 16.59 5.76
C ALA A 146 -14.46 18.07 5.76
N ALA A 147 -15.32 18.95 6.29
CA ALA A 147 -15.04 20.36 6.35
C ALA A 147 -14.27 20.73 7.62
N ARG A 148 -13.37 21.73 7.55
CA ARG A 148 -12.63 22.21 8.72
C ARG A 148 -13.59 22.73 9.80
N GLN A 149 -13.31 22.46 11.08
CA GLN A 149 -14.13 22.95 12.20
C GLN A 149 -14.29 24.48 12.14
N GLY A 150 -15.53 24.96 12.30
CA GLY A 150 -15.88 26.39 12.23
C GLY A 150 -16.20 26.91 10.83
N SER A 151 -16.12 26.10 9.77
CA SER A 151 -16.48 26.51 8.42
C SER A 151 -18.01 26.62 8.27
N LYS A 152 -18.51 27.80 7.85
CA LYS A 152 -19.94 27.98 7.53
C LYS A 152 -20.35 27.31 6.21
N PHE A 153 -19.37 26.99 5.36
CA PHE A 153 -19.56 26.41 4.04
C PHE A 153 -18.53 25.31 3.77
N CYS A 154 -18.89 24.34 2.93
CA CYS A 154 -18.04 23.25 2.52
C CYS A 154 -17.02 23.74 1.49
N ASP A 155 -15.74 23.52 1.76
CA ASP A 155 -14.62 23.91 0.89
C ASP A 155 -14.64 23.20 -0.48
N SER A 156 -15.22 21.99 -0.54
CA SER A 156 -15.24 21.17 -1.75
C SER A 156 -16.42 21.46 -2.67
N CYS A 157 -17.59 21.85 -2.14
CA CYS A 157 -18.81 22.00 -2.95
C CYS A 157 -19.60 23.30 -2.71
N GLY A 158 -19.11 24.18 -1.82
CA GLY A 158 -19.76 25.45 -1.48
C GLY A 158 -21.07 25.33 -0.69
N ALA A 159 -21.50 24.10 -0.33
CA ALA A 159 -22.74 23.89 0.41
C ALA A 159 -22.64 24.47 1.82
N LYS A 160 -23.71 25.11 2.30
CA LYS A 160 -23.78 25.64 3.66
C LYS A 160 -23.77 24.47 4.67
N LEU A 161 -22.82 24.50 5.61
CA LEU A 161 -22.71 23.51 6.68
C LEU A 161 -23.64 23.98 7.80
N LYS A 162 -24.73 23.24 7.98
CA LYS A 162 -25.81 23.49 8.93
C LYS A 162 -26.16 22.18 9.62
#